data_AF-A0A7W7YK32-F1
#
_entry.id   AF-A0A7W7YK32-F1
#
_cell.length_a   1.000
_cell.length_b   1.000
_cell.length_c   1.000
_cell.angle_alpha   90.00
_cell.angle_beta   90.00
_cell.angle_gamma   90.00
#
_symmetry.space_group_name_H-M   'P 1'
#
loop_
_entity.id
_entity.type
_entity.pdbx_description
1 polymer ?
#
loop_
_entity_poly.entity_id
_entity_poly.type
_entity_poly.pdbx_seq_one_letter_code
_entity_poly.pdbx_strand_id
1 'polypeptide(L)'
;MTPPAFQRRTRYLLGLTVCWVFFALLKLYDDYDGFTSVMGAPIVATVLTVLVFPVVVLLGQGLRFHALGRCWYGNPKVAVLLLTVCLVLLLYGESMGLTQTVYEEVDEVTRSRLPAVVSIPAFLGFLFAVTYWPGRQVGESRRKESGKLK
;
A
#
# COMPACT_ATOMS: atom_id res chain seq x y z
N MET A 1 8.19 -24.34 1.48
CA MET A 1 9.32 -23.74 0.74
C MET A 1 9.40 -22.26 1.07
N THR A 2 10.42 -21.84 1.81
CA THR A 2 10.71 -20.43 2.08
C THR A 2 11.34 -19.82 0.82
N PRO A 3 10.83 -18.69 0.29
CA PRO A 3 11.42 -18.08 -0.89
C PRO A 3 12.85 -17.60 -0.59
N PRO A 4 13.76 -17.65 -1.59
CA PRO A 4 15.15 -17.26 -1.44
C PRO A 4 15.25 -15.82 -0.92
N ALA A 5 16.24 -15.56 -0.05
CA ALA A 5 16.39 -14.28 0.66
C ALA A 5 16.40 -13.05 -0.27
N PHE A 6 16.93 -13.21 -1.48
CA PHE A 6 16.93 -12.17 -2.52
C PHE A 6 15.52 -11.76 -2.96
N GLN A 7 14.63 -12.73 -3.22
CA GLN A 7 13.24 -12.45 -3.61
C GLN A 7 12.42 -11.80 -2.49
N ARG A 8 12.79 -12.02 -1.22
CA ARG A 8 12.16 -11.31 -0.08
C ARG A 8 12.57 -9.85 -0.06
N ARG A 9 13.85 -9.54 -0.21
CA ARG A 9 14.35 -8.15 -0.21
C ARG A 9 13.72 -7.32 -1.33
N THR A 10 13.63 -7.85 -2.55
CA THR A 10 13.05 -7.12 -3.68
C THR A 10 11.58 -6.74 -3.46
N ARG A 11 10.80 -7.61 -2.81
CA ARG A 11 9.38 -7.32 -2.52
C ARG A 11 9.20 -6.23 -1.46
N TYR A 12 10.02 -6.24 -0.42
CA TYR A 12 10.01 -5.18 0.58
C TYR A 12 10.46 -3.85 -0.02
N LEU A 13 11.49 -3.86 -0.87
CA LEU A 13 11.92 -2.66 -1.59
C LEU A 13 10.81 -2.13 -2.49
N LEU A 14 10.10 -2.99 -3.24
CA LEU A 14 8.99 -2.57 -4.07
C LEU A 14 7.84 -1.98 -3.24
N GLY A 15 7.43 -2.63 -2.15
CA GLY A 15 6.42 -2.09 -1.24
C GLY A 15 6.84 -0.74 -0.63
N LEU A 16 8.11 -0.60 -0.28
CA LEU A 16 8.68 0.64 0.25
C LEU A 16 8.69 1.76 -0.79
N THR A 17 9.07 1.45 -2.04
CA THR A 17 9.02 2.41 -3.15
C THR A 17 7.59 2.85 -3.46
N VAL A 18 6.63 1.92 -3.48
CA VAL A 18 5.21 2.25 -3.72
C VAL A 18 4.66 3.13 -2.60
N CYS A 19 4.97 2.81 -1.35
CA CYS A 19 4.60 3.64 -0.19
C CYS A 19 5.14 5.06 -0.30
N TRP A 20 6.43 5.18 -0.65
CA TRP A 20 7.10 6.46 -0.80
C TRP A 20 6.50 7.30 -1.94
N VAL A 21 6.30 6.70 -3.11
CA VAL A 21 5.69 7.37 -4.27
C VAL A 21 4.28 7.84 -3.93
N PHE A 22 3.50 7.00 -3.24
CA PHE A 22 2.14 7.35 -2.85
C PHE A 22 2.11 8.58 -1.93
N PHE A 23 2.97 8.64 -0.91
CA PHE A 23 3.04 9.81 -0.03
C PHE A 23 3.58 11.06 -0.71
N ALA A 24 4.55 10.92 -1.62
CA ALA A 24 5.07 12.04 -2.39
C ALA A 24 3.96 12.65 -3.27
N LEU A 25 3.18 11.80 -3.95
CA LEU A 25 2.03 12.23 -4.75
C LEU A 25 0.93 12.84 -3.87
N LEU A 26 0.63 12.24 -2.71
CA LEU A 26 -0.39 12.77 -1.80
C LEU A 26 -0.02 14.17 -1.31
N LYS A 27 1.26 14.39 -0.95
CA LYS A 27 1.72 15.71 -0.51
C LYS A 27 1.75 16.73 -1.65
N LEU A 28 2.08 16.30 -2.86
CA LEU A 28 2.01 17.14 -4.06
C LEU A 28 0.57 17.53 -4.40
N TYR A 29 -0.41 16.67 -4.13
CA TYR A 29 -1.82 16.95 -4.37
C TYR A 29 -2.43 17.88 -3.32
N ASP A 30 -2.00 17.76 -2.05
CA ASP A 30 -2.61 18.51 -0.95
C ASP A 30 -2.22 19.99 -0.93
N ASP A 31 -0.94 20.32 -1.08
CA ASP A 31 -0.45 21.71 -0.99
C ASP A 31 0.52 22.03 -2.14
N TYR A 32 0.00 22.08 -3.38
CA TYR A 32 0.81 22.47 -4.54
C TYR A 32 1.02 24.00 -4.59
N ASP A 33 1.94 24.52 -3.77
CA ASP A 33 2.33 25.93 -3.74
C ASP A 33 3.60 26.23 -4.55
N GLY A 34 4.00 25.32 -5.46
CA GLY A 34 5.13 25.49 -6.37
C GLY A 34 6.41 24.76 -5.96
N PHE A 35 7.58 25.36 -6.25
CA PHE A 35 8.89 24.67 -6.18
C PHE A 35 9.27 24.20 -4.76
N THR A 36 8.80 24.91 -3.73
CA THR A 36 8.98 24.55 -2.31
C THR A 36 8.26 23.26 -1.94
N SER A 37 7.05 23.04 -2.47
CA SER A 37 6.29 21.79 -2.27
C SER A 37 6.94 20.59 -2.95
N VAL A 38 7.57 20.80 -4.11
CA VAL A 38 8.32 19.75 -4.83
C VAL A 38 9.56 19.30 -4.05
N MET A 39 10.22 20.22 -3.34
CA MET A 39 11.36 19.90 -2.47
C MET A 39 10.93 19.31 -1.10
N GLY A 40 9.78 19.73 -0.57
CA GLY A 40 9.24 19.25 0.70
C GLY A 40 8.57 17.86 0.61
N ALA A 41 7.91 17.55 -0.51
CA ALA A 41 7.21 16.28 -0.70
C ALA A 41 8.09 15.03 -0.53
N PRO A 42 9.34 14.97 -1.04
CA PRO A 42 10.27 13.86 -0.78
C PRO A 42 10.59 13.66 0.70
N ILE A 43 10.76 14.75 1.46
CA ILE A 43 11.11 14.70 2.89
C ILE A 43 9.92 14.16 3.67
N VAL A 44 8.74 14.74 3.45
CA VAL A 44 7.48 14.29 4.08
C VAL A 44 7.19 12.84 3.71
N ALA A 45 7.33 12.46 2.44
CA ALA A 45 7.15 11.09 1.98
C ALA A 45 8.09 10.11 2.68
N THR A 46 9.36 10.49 2.87
CA THR A 46 10.34 9.66 3.58
C THR A 46 9.93 9.48 5.05
N VAL A 47 9.58 10.57 5.74
CA VAL A 47 9.15 10.51 7.16
C VAL A 47 7.91 9.62 7.32
N LEU A 48 6.89 9.83 6.49
CA LEU A 48 5.66 9.04 6.55
C LEU A 48 5.90 7.57 6.18
N THR A 49 6.76 7.31 5.18
CA THR A 49 7.13 5.94 4.81
C THR A 49 7.84 5.23 5.96
N VAL A 50 8.78 5.90 6.64
CA VAL A 50 9.50 5.34 7.80
C VAL A 50 8.56 5.07 8.98
N LEU A 51 7.51 5.87 9.16
CA LEU A 51 6.52 5.64 10.23
C LEU A 51 5.53 4.52 9.88
N VAL A 52 5.01 4.49 8.65
CA VAL A 52 3.93 3.57 8.25
C VAL A 52 4.44 2.21 7.81
N PHE A 53 5.56 2.16 7.09
CA PHE A 53 6.05 0.90 6.53
C PHE A 53 6.36 -0.17 7.60
N PRO A 54 6.96 0.16 8.77
CA PRO A 54 7.13 -0.81 9.86
C PRO A 54 5.80 -1.39 10.35
N VAL A 55 4.74 -0.58 10.44
CA VAL A 55 3.40 -1.03 10.84
C VAL A 55 2.87 -2.07 9.86
N VAL A 56 3.01 -1.82 8.56
CA VAL A 56 2.60 -2.76 7.50
C VAL A 56 3.39 -4.06 7.57
N VAL A 57 4.70 -4.00 7.83
CA VAL A 57 5.54 -5.19 7.99
C VAL A 57 5.14 -5.99 9.23
N LEU A 58 4.82 -5.33 10.35
CA LEU A 58 4.36 -5.99 11.58
C LEU A 58 3.01 -6.68 11.36
N LEU A 59 2.05 -6.02 10.70
CA LEU A 59 0.77 -6.62 10.30
C LEU A 59 0.99 -7.86 9.40
N GLY A 60 1.91 -7.73 8.44
CA GLY A 60 2.45 -8.82 7.62
C GLY A 60 2.91 -10.05 8.39
N GLN A 61 3.71 -9.83 9.41
CA GLN A 61 4.25 -10.89 10.26
C GLN A 61 3.16 -11.54 11.12
N GLY A 62 2.24 -10.74 11.70
CA GLY A 62 1.12 -11.25 12.49
C GLY A 62 0.17 -12.14 11.69
N LEU A 63 -0.15 -11.76 10.44
CA LEU A 63 -0.99 -12.55 9.54
C LEU A 63 -0.36 -13.86 9.10
N ARG A 64 0.97 -13.95 9.12
CA ARG A 64 1.71 -15.16 8.75
C ARG A 64 1.54 -16.30 9.74
N PHE A 65 1.21 -15.98 11.00
CA PHE A 65 0.95 -16.97 12.05
C PHE A 65 -0.50 -17.51 12.04
N HIS A 66 -1.44 -16.78 11.44
CA HIS A 66 -2.86 -17.14 11.45
C HIS A 66 -3.32 -17.87 10.18
N ALA A 67 -4.42 -18.62 10.28
CA ALA A 67 -5.03 -19.35 9.16
C ALA A 67 -5.34 -18.48 7.93
N LEU A 68 -5.56 -17.16 8.13
CA LEU A 68 -5.69 -16.17 7.06
C LEU A 68 -4.49 -16.12 6.12
N GLY A 69 -3.27 -16.37 6.62
CA GLY A 69 -2.08 -16.46 5.78
C GLY A 69 -2.19 -17.55 4.71
N ARG A 70 -2.79 -18.70 5.02
CA ARG A 70 -2.96 -19.79 4.02
C ARG A 70 -3.93 -19.39 2.90
N CYS A 71 -5.02 -18.72 3.24
CA CYS A 71 -5.98 -18.22 2.25
C CYS A 71 -5.33 -17.15 1.37
N TRP A 72 -4.60 -16.21 2.00
CA TRP A 72 -3.91 -15.12 1.33
C TRP A 72 -2.82 -15.60 0.36
N TYR A 73 -1.92 -16.46 0.82
CA TYR A 73 -0.82 -16.98 -0.02
C TYR A 73 -1.26 -18.08 -0.98
N GLY A 74 -2.43 -18.70 -0.75
CA GLY A 74 -2.96 -19.77 -1.60
C GLY A 74 -3.73 -19.27 -2.83
N ASN A 75 -4.30 -18.06 -2.79
CA ASN A 75 -5.16 -17.58 -3.87
C ASN A 75 -4.87 -16.12 -4.25
N PRO A 76 -4.28 -15.86 -5.44
CA PRO A 76 -3.97 -14.50 -5.88
C PRO A 76 -5.22 -13.63 -6.10
N LYS A 77 -6.39 -14.24 -6.30
CA LYS A 77 -7.66 -13.51 -6.44
C LYS A 77 -8.02 -12.75 -5.16
N VAL A 78 -7.63 -13.25 -3.98
CA VAL A 78 -7.91 -12.59 -2.69
C VAL A 78 -7.11 -11.31 -2.56
N ALA A 79 -5.85 -11.31 -3.01
CA ALA A 79 -5.01 -10.12 -2.99
C ALA A 79 -5.49 -9.06 -3.99
N VAL A 80 -5.93 -9.48 -5.19
CA VAL A 80 -6.57 -8.59 -6.16
C VAL A 80 -7.84 -7.98 -5.56
N LEU A 81 -8.72 -8.80 -4.98
CA LEU A 81 -9.98 -8.33 -4.40
C LEU A 81 -9.74 -7.35 -3.25
N LEU A 82 -8.79 -7.62 -2.34
CA LEU A 82 -8.45 -6.70 -1.27
C LEU A 82 -7.92 -5.37 -1.83
N LEU A 83 -7.03 -5.43 -2.83
CA LEU A 83 -6.47 -4.24 -3.48
C LEU A 83 -7.58 -3.41 -4.15
N THR A 84 -8.48 -4.06 -4.89
CA THR A 84 -9.63 -3.39 -5.52
C THR A 84 -10.56 -2.77 -4.47
N VAL A 85 -10.88 -3.48 -3.39
CA VAL A 85 -11.72 -2.95 -2.31
C VAL A 85 -11.06 -1.76 -1.62
N CYS A 86 -9.77 -1.83 -1.30
CA CYS A 86 -9.03 -0.70 -0.73
C CYS A 86 -9.01 0.50 -1.66
N LEU A 87 -8.77 0.29 -2.96
CA LEU A 87 -8.77 1.35 -3.96
C LEU A 87 -10.17 1.97 -4.11
N VAL A 88 -11.21 1.15 -4.16
CA VAL A 88 -12.60 1.62 -4.17
C VAL A 88 -12.90 2.40 -2.91
N LEU A 89 -12.51 1.95 -1.71
CA LEU A 89 -12.76 2.70 -0.46
C LEU A 89 -12.06 4.06 -0.44
N LEU A 90 -10.83 4.14 -0.97
CA LEU A 90 -10.08 5.40 -1.07
C LEU A 90 -10.76 6.37 -2.06
N LEU A 91 -11.20 5.89 -3.23
CA LEU A 91 -11.88 6.70 -4.26
C LEU A 91 -13.34 7.02 -3.91
N TYR A 92 -14.04 6.08 -3.28
CA TYR A 92 -15.44 6.21 -2.88
C TYR A 92 -15.59 7.13 -1.68
N GLY A 93 -14.66 7.06 -0.71
CA GLY A 93 -14.70 7.99 0.41
C GLY A 93 -14.50 9.45 -0.01
N GLU A 94 -13.83 9.71 -1.14
CA GLU A 94 -13.70 11.04 -1.73
C GLU A 94 -15.01 11.49 -2.39
N SER A 95 -15.76 10.58 -3.04
CA SER A 95 -16.93 10.92 -3.87
C SER A 95 -18.30 10.86 -3.17
N MET A 96 -18.46 10.04 -2.12
CA MET A 96 -19.79 9.71 -1.55
C MET A 96 -20.05 10.23 -0.12
N GLY A 97 -19.26 11.20 0.36
CA GLY A 97 -19.62 11.95 1.57
C GLY A 97 -19.35 11.23 2.89
N LEU A 98 -18.42 10.26 2.91
CA LEU A 98 -17.76 9.89 4.16
C LEU A 98 -16.89 11.05 4.69
N THR A 99 -16.68 12.09 3.90
CA THR A 99 -15.83 13.21 4.24
C THR A 99 -16.36 14.01 5.45
N GLN A 100 -15.50 14.26 6.43
CA GLN A 100 -15.73 15.31 7.42
C GLN A 100 -15.43 16.66 6.77
N THR A 101 -16.35 17.61 6.92
CA THR A 101 -16.14 19.02 6.59
C THR A 101 -15.47 19.70 7.77
N VAL A 102 -14.23 20.16 7.60
CA VAL A 102 -13.52 20.96 8.60
C VAL A 102 -13.57 22.42 8.15
N TYR A 103 -14.02 23.31 9.04
CA TYR A 103 -13.89 24.75 8.87
C TYR A 103 -12.54 25.17 9.46
N GLU A 104 -11.61 25.61 8.62
CA GLU A 104 -10.36 26.20 9.08
C GLU A 104 -10.61 27.71 9.26
N GLU A 105 -10.61 28.21 10.49
CA GLU A 105 -10.95 29.63 10.81
C GLU A 105 -10.00 30.67 10.18
N VAL A 106 -8.93 30.24 9.51
CA VAL A 106 -7.89 31.11 8.93
C VAL A 106 -8.05 31.27 7.41
N ASP A 107 -8.76 30.36 6.75
CA ASP A 107 -9.06 30.41 5.31
C ASP A 107 -10.50 29.92 5.12
N GLU A 108 -11.39 30.73 4.54
CA GLU A 108 -12.83 30.43 4.33
C GLU A 108 -13.13 29.19 3.43
N VAL A 109 -12.14 28.33 3.19
CA VAL A 109 -12.23 27.15 2.35
C VAL A 109 -12.66 25.94 3.19
N THR A 110 -13.84 25.42 2.89
CA THR A 110 -14.29 24.14 3.46
C THR A 110 -13.50 22.99 2.84
N ARG A 111 -12.70 22.27 3.64
CA ARG A 111 -11.92 21.11 3.16
C ARG A 111 -12.63 19.81 3.55
N SER A 112 -12.91 18.96 2.56
CA SER A 112 -13.54 17.64 2.75
C SER A 112 -12.47 16.56 2.90
N ARG A 113 -12.44 15.84 4.05
CA ARG A 113 -11.43 14.80 4.33
C ARG A 113 -12.07 13.45 4.69
N LEU A 114 -11.58 12.34 4.12
CA LEU A 114 -12.02 11.00 4.55
C LEU A 114 -11.85 10.82 6.06
N PRO A 115 -12.75 10.09 6.75
CA PRO A 115 -12.57 9.75 8.15
C PRO A 115 -11.33 8.87 8.30
N ALA A 116 -10.50 9.19 9.29
CA ALA A 116 -9.31 8.42 9.62
C ALA A 116 -9.62 6.92 9.82
N VAL A 117 -10.81 6.60 10.32
CA VAL A 117 -11.30 5.23 10.55
C VAL A 117 -11.47 4.44 9.25
N VAL A 118 -11.66 5.09 8.10
CA VAL A 118 -11.82 4.44 6.80
C VAL A 118 -10.54 4.56 5.97
N SER A 119 -9.89 5.73 5.97
CA SER A 119 -8.69 5.97 5.16
C SER A 119 -7.47 5.17 5.65
N ILE A 120 -7.25 5.11 6.97
CA ILE A 120 -6.08 4.43 7.54
C ILE A 120 -6.13 2.92 7.25
N PRO A 121 -7.24 2.19 7.52
CA PRO A 121 -7.29 0.76 7.22
C PRO A 121 -7.25 0.46 5.72
N ALA A 122 -7.90 1.28 4.89
CA ALA A 122 -7.87 1.10 3.44
C ALA A 122 -6.44 1.27 2.88
N PHE A 123 -5.73 2.28 3.36
CA PHE A 123 -4.34 2.54 2.96
C PHE A 123 -3.38 1.46 3.46
N LEU A 124 -3.49 1.04 4.73
CA LEU A 124 -2.69 -0.06 5.28
C LEU A 124 -2.97 -1.38 4.56
N GLY A 125 -4.23 -1.65 4.23
CA GLY A 125 -4.65 -2.82 3.46
C GLY A 125 -4.08 -2.82 2.04
N PHE A 126 -4.05 -1.66 1.38
CA PHE A 126 -3.43 -1.50 0.06
C PHE A 126 -1.92 -1.77 0.11
N LEU A 127 -1.19 -1.14 1.05
CA LEU A 127 0.25 -1.35 1.21
C LEU A 127 0.58 -2.79 1.57
N PHE A 128 -0.24 -3.41 2.43
CA PHE A 128 -0.13 -4.84 2.75
C PHE A 128 -0.31 -5.68 1.48
N ALA A 129 -1.33 -5.41 0.67
CA ALA A 129 -1.60 -6.18 -0.55
C ALA A 129 -0.44 -6.13 -1.53
N VAL A 130 0.14 -4.95 -1.74
CA VAL A 130 1.30 -4.73 -2.62
C VAL A 130 2.54 -5.41 -2.07
N THR A 131 2.84 -5.23 -0.78
CA THR A 131 4.06 -5.74 -0.13
C THR A 131 4.06 -7.27 -0.02
N TYR A 132 2.89 -7.85 0.31
CA TYR A 132 2.69 -9.28 0.52
C TYR A 132 1.96 -9.96 -0.63
N TRP A 133 2.09 -9.42 -1.84
CA TRP A 133 1.44 -9.99 -3.02
C TRP A 133 1.78 -11.49 -3.16
N PRO A 134 0.77 -12.37 -3.30
CA PRO A 134 0.97 -13.79 -3.57
C PRO A 134 1.45 -13.97 -5.03
N GLY A 135 2.67 -13.51 -5.30
CA GLY A 135 3.32 -13.67 -6.58
C GLY A 135 3.59 -15.14 -6.85
N ARG A 136 3.11 -15.60 -8.00
CA ARG A 136 3.21 -16.94 -8.63
C ARG A 136 4.62 -17.55 -8.53
N GLN A 137 5.01 -18.04 -7.36
CA GLN A 137 6.31 -18.68 -7.13
C GLN A 137 6.32 -20.19 -7.44
N VAL A 138 5.26 -20.74 -8.03
CA VAL A 138 5.14 -22.20 -8.24
C VAL A 138 5.07 -22.58 -9.73
N GLY A 139 4.78 -21.65 -10.64
CA GLY A 139 4.54 -21.96 -12.05
C GLY A 139 5.76 -21.97 -12.98
N GLU A 140 6.73 -21.07 -12.77
CA GLU A 140 7.83 -20.87 -13.73
C GLU A 140 9.07 -21.74 -13.46
N SER A 141 9.35 -22.11 -12.20
CA SER A 141 10.47 -23.02 -11.91
C SER A 141 10.26 -24.43 -12.49
N ARG A 142 9.01 -24.94 -12.50
CA ARG A 142 8.71 -26.24 -13.15
C ARG A 142 8.82 -26.20 -14.67
N ARG A 143 8.55 -25.06 -15.30
CA ARG A 143 8.63 -24.92 -16.77
C ARG A 143 10.08 -24.83 -17.26
N LYS A 144 11.00 -24.29 -16.45
CA LYS A 144 12.44 -24.26 -16.75
C LYS A 144 13.17 -25.57 -16.45
N GLU A 145 12.75 -26.34 -15.45
CA GLU A 145 13.30 -27.70 -15.23
C GLU A 145 12.80 -28.72 -16.26
N SER A 146 11.52 -28.67 -16.66
CA SER A 146 11.00 -29.55 -17.71
C SER A 146 11.49 -29.23 -19.13
N GLY A 147 12.05 -28.02 -19.35
CA GLY A 147 12.60 -27.60 -20.64
C GLY A 147 14.10 -27.89 -20.83
N LYS A 148 14.81 -28.31 -19.76
CA LYS A 148 16.23 -28.72 -19.81
C LYS A 148 16.43 -30.24 -19.91
N LEU A 149 15.33 -30.99 -19.95
CA LEU A 149 15.29 -32.46 -20.05
C LEU A 149 14.91 -32.94 -21.46
N LYS A 150 15.06 -32.10 -22.49
CA LYS A 150 14.93 -32.51 -23.89
C LYS A 150 16.22 -32.21 -24.64
#